data_AF-A0A354A1R8-F1
#
_entry.id   AF-A0A354A1R8-F1
#
_cell.length_a   1.000
_cell.length_b   1.000
_cell.length_c   1.000
_cell.angle_alpha   90.00
_cell.angle_beta   90.00
_cell.angle_gamma   90.00
#
_symmetry.space_group_name_H-M   'P 1'
#
loop_
_entity.id
_entity.type
_entity.pdbx_description
1 polymer ?
#
loop_
_entity_poly.entity_id
_entity_poly.type
_entity_poly.pdbx_seq_one_letter_code
_entity_poly.pdbx_strand_id
1 'polypeptide(L)'
;MSFQYIRQMPAVGEILSSIPLSGGLGKIKGGRDRDIIAVFRGESDKFIVIIGPCSADNEDAVCEYVSRLALLQEEVKEKLILIPRIYTNKPRTTGEGYKGMAHQPKPSEAPNMVKGLKAIRRMHIRAMKESHLTAADEMLYP
;
A
#
# COMPACT_ATOMS: atom_id res chain seq x y z
N MET A 1 -29.34 21.26 7.35
CA MET A 1 -28.18 20.47 6.88
C MET A 1 -28.67 19.54 5.78
N SER A 2 -28.41 19.87 4.52
CA SER A 2 -28.75 19.00 3.39
C SER A 2 -27.54 18.13 3.07
N PHE A 3 -27.61 16.84 3.41
CA PHE A 3 -26.66 15.87 2.88
C PHE A 3 -27.00 15.62 1.42
N GLN A 4 -26.00 15.74 0.54
CA GLN A 4 -26.14 15.34 -0.85
C GLN A 4 -25.66 13.89 -0.98
N TYR A 5 -26.56 13.00 -1.40
CA TYR A 5 -26.18 11.66 -1.76
C TYR A 5 -25.39 11.70 -3.07
N ILE A 6 -24.12 11.27 -3.02
CA ILE A 6 -23.26 11.18 -4.21
C ILE A 6 -23.40 9.79 -4.83
N ARG A 7 -23.14 8.73 -4.05
CA ARG A 7 -23.26 7.33 -4.48
C ARG A 7 -23.11 6.33 -3.32
N GLN A 8 -23.57 5.11 -3.56
CA GLN A 8 -23.28 3.94 -2.74
C GLN A 8 -21.84 3.47 -2.99
N MET A 9 -21.13 3.11 -1.92
CA MET A 9 -19.81 2.49 -2.01
C MET A 9 -19.94 0.99 -2.34
N PRO A 10 -19.06 0.44 -3.19
CA PRO A 10 -19.05 -0.99 -3.48
C PRO A 10 -18.72 -1.78 -2.22
N ALA A 11 -19.29 -2.98 -2.12
CA ALA A 11 -18.94 -3.90 -1.05
C ALA A 11 -17.48 -4.37 -1.20
N VAL A 12 -16.85 -4.72 -0.08
CA VAL A 12 -15.47 -5.25 -0.07
C VAL A 12 -15.32 -6.43 -1.03
N GLY A 13 -16.27 -7.37 -1.00
CA GLY A 13 -16.29 -8.53 -1.89
C GLY A 13 -16.28 -8.18 -3.38
N GLU A 14 -16.91 -7.08 -3.79
CA GLU A 14 -16.93 -6.62 -5.19
C GLU A 14 -15.57 -6.08 -5.63
N ILE A 15 -14.87 -5.38 -4.74
CA ILE A 15 -13.51 -4.89 -5.01
C ILE A 15 -12.52 -6.06 -5.06
N LEU A 16 -12.65 -7.01 -4.13
CA LEU A 16 -11.80 -8.21 -4.10
C LEU A 16 -11.99 -9.09 -5.33
N SER A 17 -13.25 -9.30 -5.77
CA SER A 17 -13.55 -10.12 -6.95
C SER A 17 -13.13 -9.45 -8.25
N SER A 18 -13.31 -8.13 -8.37
CA SER A 18 -12.92 -7.38 -9.58
C SER A 18 -11.41 -7.20 -9.73
N ILE A 19 -10.64 -7.27 -8.63
CA ILE A 19 -9.18 -7.17 -8.63
C ILE A 19 -8.62 -8.24 -7.69
N PRO A 20 -8.62 -9.52 -8.07
CA PRO A 20 -8.18 -10.59 -7.19
C PRO A 20 -6.68 -10.50 -6.90
N LEU A 21 -6.28 -11.00 -5.73
CA LEU A 21 -4.86 -11.18 -5.43
C LEU A 21 -4.33 -12.32 -6.32
N SER A 22 -3.30 -12.07 -7.13
CA SER A 22 -2.77 -13.07 -8.06
C SER A 22 -2.16 -14.27 -7.31
N GLY A 23 -2.20 -15.44 -7.95
CA GLY A 23 -1.70 -16.69 -7.38
C GLY A 23 -0.24 -16.59 -6.92
N GLY A 24 0.03 -17.04 -5.69
CA GLY A 24 1.36 -17.01 -5.07
C GLY A 24 1.62 -15.82 -4.15
N LEU A 25 1.02 -14.65 -4.39
CA LEU A 25 1.24 -13.46 -3.57
C LEU A 25 0.78 -13.65 -2.11
N GLY A 26 -0.28 -14.43 -1.89
CA GLY A 26 -0.73 -14.77 -0.54
C GLY A 26 0.32 -15.53 0.28
N LYS A 27 1.11 -16.40 -0.38
CA LYS A 27 2.21 -17.13 0.28
C LYS A 27 3.38 -16.20 0.61
N ILE A 28 3.72 -15.28 -0.31
CA ILE A 28 4.74 -14.25 -0.09
C ILE A 28 4.37 -13.38 1.12
N LYS A 29 3.13 -12.88 1.15
CA LYS A 29 2.61 -12.10 2.28
C LYS A 29 2.68 -12.88 3.59
N GLY A 30 2.21 -14.13 3.59
CA GLY A 30 2.26 -14.98 4.78
C GLY A 30 3.68 -15.33 5.24
N GLY A 31 4.66 -15.42 4.33
CA GLY A 31 6.07 -15.56 4.69
C GLY A 31 6.59 -14.33 5.41
N ARG A 32 6.44 -13.16 4.78
CA ARG A 32 6.92 -11.89 5.34
C ARG A 32 6.23 -11.51 6.65
N ASP A 33 4.94 -11.81 6.80
CA ASP A 33 4.22 -11.59 8.05
C ASP A 33 4.80 -12.42 9.19
N ARG A 34 5.19 -13.67 8.94
CA ARG A 34 5.84 -14.51 9.94
C ARG A 34 7.19 -13.93 10.37
N ASP A 35 8.00 -13.45 9.43
CA ASP A 35 9.30 -12.83 9.74
C ASP A 35 9.12 -11.56 10.59
N ILE A 36 8.14 -10.72 10.25
CA ILE A 36 7.81 -9.51 11.00
C ILE A 36 7.30 -9.85 12.41
N ILE A 37 6.42 -10.86 12.53
CA ILE A 37 5.92 -11.33 13.83
C ILE A 37 7.06 -11.86 14.70
N ALA A 38 8.00 -12.61 14.13
CA ALA A 38 9.15 -13.14 14.86
C ALA A 38 10.01 -12.01 15.46
N VAL A 39 10.25 -10.93 14.72
CA VAL A 39 10.93 -9.73 15.26
C VAL A 39 10.14 -9.11 16.41
N PHE A 40 8.83 -8.91 16.26
CA PHE A 40 8.01 -8.35 17.33
C PHE A 40 7.92 -9.24 18.58
N ARG A 41 8.10 -10.55 18.42
CA ARG A 41 8.15 -11.51 19.53
C ARG A 41 9.55 -11.67 20.15
N GLY A 42 10.57 -11.04 19.57
CA GLY A 42 11.96 -11.23 19.98
C GLY A 42 12.55 -12.60 19.58
N GLU A 43 11.88 -13.32 18.68
CA GLU A 43 12.34 -14.60 18.13
C GLU A 43 13.38 -14.40 17.00
N SER A 44 13.48 -13.17 16.48
CA SER A 44 14.49 -12.76 15.49
C SER A 44 15.12 -11.43 15.91
N ASP A 45 16.44 -11.32 15.75
CA ASP A 45 17.24 -10.11 16.02
C ASP A 45 17.29 -9.14 14.83
N LYS A 46 16.57 -9.43 13.74
CA LYS A 46 16.52 -8.56 12.56
C LYS A 46 15.86 -7.23 12.87
N PHE A 47 16.35 -6.16 12.26
CA PHE A 47 15.78 -4.83 12.39
C PHE A 47 14.78 -4.54 11.28
N ILE A 48 13.57 -4.13 11.65
CA ILE A 48 12.54 -3.72 10.69
C ILE A 48 12.80 -2.28 10.25
N VAL A 49 12.84 -2.05 8.93
CA VAL A 49 13.03 -0.73 8.33
C VAL A 49 11.83 -0.40 7.45
N ILE A 50 10.98 0.52 7.91
CA ILE A 50 9.90 1.08 7.09
C ILE A 50 10.47 2.28 6.31
N ILE A 51 10.66 2.11 5.00
CA ILE A 51 11.37 3.08 4.17
C ILE A 51 10.66 3.32 2.84
N GLY A 52 10.66 4.56 2.37
CA GLY A 52 10.10 4.92 1.08
C GLY A 52 9.68 6.37 1.00
N PRO A 53 9.12 6.77 -0.15
CA PRO A 53 8.58 8.11 -0.36
C PRO A 53 7.55 8.50 0.70
N CYS A 54 7.37 9.81 0.88
CA CYS A 54 6.40 10.31 1.86
C CYS A 54 4.95 10.01 1.45
N SER A 55 4.67 9.87 0.16
CA SER A 55 3.39 9.46 -0.43
C SER A 55 3.59 8.66 -1.71
N ALA A 56 2.60 7.83 -2.03
CA ALA A 56 2.51 7.04 -3.24
C ALA A 56 1.31 7.51 -4.09
N ASP A 57 1.58 8.31 -5.12
CA ASP A 57 0.57 8.87 -6.04
C ASP A 57 0.82 8.50 -7.52
N ASN A 58 2.00 7.98 -7.85
CA ASN A 58 2.36 7.48 -9.19
C ASN A 58 2.74 5.99 -9.12
N GLU A 59 1.92 5.13 -9.74
CA GLU A 59 2.10 3.67 -9.71
C GLU A 59 3.43 3.22 -10.30
N ASP A 60 3.87 3.80 -11.43
CA ASP A 60 5.12 3.40 -12.09
C ASP A 60 6.35 3.77 -11.26
N ALA A 61 6.37 4.99 -10.71
CA ALA A 61 7.46 5.43 -9.83
C ALA A 61 7.54 4.59 -8.54
N VAL A 62 6.38 4.22 -7.98
CA VAL A 62 6.32 3.32 -6.82
C VAL A 62 6.88 1.95 -7.18
N CYS A 63 6.46 1.37 -8.31
CA CYS A 63 6.90 0.05 -8.75
C CYS A 63 8.41 0.01 -9.06
N GLU A 64 8.94 1.07 -9.68
CA GLU A 64 10.38 1.24 -9.90
C GLU A 64 11.14 1.29 -8.57
N TYR A 65 10.66 2.09 -7.61
CA TYR A 65 11.28 2.21 -6.30
C TYR A 65 11.31 0.88 -5.54
N VAL A 66 10.18 0.16 -5.46
CA VAL A 66 10.13 -1.11 -4.72
C VAL A 66 10.94 -2.21 -5.39
N SER A 67 11.07 -2.18 -6.73
CA SER A 67 11.90 -3.13 -7.46
C SER A 67 13.38 -2.94 -7.13
N ARG A 68 13.85 -1.70 -7.04
CA ARG A 68 15.21 -1.39 -6.57
C ARG A 68 15.40 -1.78 -5.10
N LEU A 69 14.38 -1.54 -4.27
CA LEU A 69 14.41 -1.92 -2.85
C LEU A 69 14.48 -3.45 -2.65
N ALA A 70 13.88 -4.23 -3.55
CA ALA A 70 13.94 -5.69 -3.50
C ALA A 70 15.36 -6.22 -3.72
N LEU A 71 16.11 -5.63 -4.64
CA LEU A 71 17.53 -5.96 -4.84
C LEU A 71 18.33 -5.70 -3.55
N LEU A 72 18.12 -4.53 -2.94
CA LEU A 72 18.77 -4.19 -1.68
C LEU A 72 18.36 -5.13 -0.54
N GLN A 73 17.09 -5.52 -0.46
CA GLN A 73 16.61 -6.48 0.54
C GLN A 73 17.41 -7.78 0.50
N GLU A 74 17.77 -8.30 -0.68
CA GLU A 74 18.58 -9.51 -0.79
C GLU A 74 19.99 -9.34 -0.23
N GLU A 75 20.59 -8.15 -0.37
CA GLU A 75 21.91 -7.83 0.16
C GLU A 75 21.92 -7.72 1.70
N VAL A 76 20.80 -7.27 2.29
CA VAL A 76 20.72 -6.97 3.73
C VAL A 76 19.86 -7.93 4.54
N LYS A 77 19.27 -8.95 3.93
CA LYS A 77 18.25 -9.83 4.55
C LYS A 77 18.67 -10.57 5.82
N GLU A 78 19.97 -10.75 6.03
CA GLU A 78 20.49 -11.38 7.25
C GLU A 78 20.28 -10.51 8.49
N LYS A 79 20.20 -9.19 8.31
CA LYS A 79 20.07 -8.22 9.42
C LYS A 79 18.84 -7.35 9.34
N LEU A 80 18.30 -7.08 8.15
CA LEU A 80 17.21 -6.13 7.95
C LEU A 80 16.01 -6.75 7.25
N ILE A 81 14.82 -6.34 7.69
CA ILE A 81 13.56 -6.54 6.98
C ILE A 81 13.11 -5.19 6.44
N LEU A 82 13.30 -4.96 5.14
CA LEU A 82 12.89 -3.74 4.46
C LEU A 82 11.40 -3.81 4.12
N ILE A 83 10.63 -2.82 4.55
CA ILE A 83 9.19 -2.70 4.31
C ILE A 83 8.96 -1.40 3.53
N PRO A 84 8.59 -1.45 2.24
CA PRO A 84 8.35 -0.25 1.46
C PRO A 84 7.17 0.54 2.01
N ARG A 85 7.33 1.85 2.17
CA ARG A 85 6.20 2.78 2.37
C ARG A 85 5.48 3.01 1.06
N ILE A 86 4.21 2.60 1.00
CA ILE A 86 3.29 2.95 -0.07
C ILE A 86 2.12 3.67 0.60
N TYR A 87 2.34 4.93 0.97
CA TYR A 87 1.37 5.71 1.74
C TYR A 87 0.36 6.36 0.79
N THR A 88 -0.85 5.80 0.73
CA THR A 88 -1.86 6.19 -0.26
C THR A 88 -2.85 7.24 0.24
N ASN A 89 -2.82 7.51 1.55
CA ASN A 89 -3.62 8.51 2.23
C ASN A 89 -2.73 9.64 2.76
N LYS A 90 -3.28 10.85 2.86
CA LYS A 90 -2.60 11.99 3.47
C LYS A 90 -3.51 12.69 4.47
N PRO A 91 -3.13 12.79 5.75
CA PRO A 91 -3.85 13.62 6.71
C PRO A 91 -3.70 15.10 6.32
N ARG A 92 -4.78 15.86 6.44
CA ARG A 92 -4.81 17.30 6.16
C ARG A 92 -5.43 18.02 7.35
N THR A 93 -4.67 18.93 7.95
CA THR A 93 -5.08 19.67 9.16
C THR A 93 -6.40 20.42 8.97
N THR A 94 -6.59 21.05 7.82
CA THR A 94 -7.81 21.81 7.50
C THR A 94 -8.86 20.99 6.77
N GLY A 95 -8.56 19.72 6.44
CA GLY A 95 -9.40 18.92 5.55
C GLY A 95 -9.43 19.39 4.09
N GLU A 96 -8.65 20.41 3.73
CA GLU A 96 -8.55 20.96 2.38
C GLU A 96 -7.29 20.48 1.66
N GLY A 97 -7.36 20.46 0.33
CA GLY A 97 -6.30 20.02 -0.57
C GLY A 97 -6.26 18.50 -0.81
N TYR A 98 -5.22 18.04 -1.51
CA TYR A 98 -5.06 16.63 -1.90
C TYR A 98 -4.98 15.70 -0.68
N LYS A 99 -5.89 14.71 -0.62
CA LYS A 99 -6.04 13.73 0.46
C LYS A 99 -5.40 12.36 0.17
N GLY A 100 -4.74 12.23 -0.98
CA GLY A 100 -4.11 10.99 -1.41
C GLY A 100 -4.89 10.24 -2.49
N MET A 101 -4.24 9.22 -3.06
CA MET A 101 -4.70 8.43 -4.20
C MET A 101 -6.04 7.71 -3.91
N ALA A 102 -6.27 7.33 -2.65
CA ALA A 102 -7.51 6.70 -2.22
C ALA A 102 -8.75 7.59 -2.44
N HIS A 103 -8.61 8.91 -2.24
CA HIS A 103 -9.70 9.86 -2.49
C HIS A 103 -9.75 10.32 -3.94
N GLN A 104 -8.58 10.49 -4.54
CA GLN A 104 -8.41 11.16 -5.82
C GLN A 104 -7.19 10.56 -6.53
N PRO A 105 -7.37 9.57 -7.41
CA PRO A 105 -6.27 8.91 -8.12
C PRO A 105 -5.42 9.87 -8.94
N LYS A 106 -6.06 10.89 -9.52
CA LYS A 106 -5.42 11.91 -10.34
C LYS A 106 -5.74 13.28 -9.75
N PRO A 107 -4.73 14.04 -9.29
CA PRO A 107 -4.93 15.36 -8.71
C PRO A 107 -5.68 16.35 -9.61
N SER A 108 -5.66 16.14 -10.93
CA SER A 108 -6.36 16.98 -11.92
C SER A 108 -7.83 16.60 -12.15
N GLU A 109 -8.30 15.44 -11.69
CA GLU A 109 -9.69 14.99 -11.81
C GLU A 109 -10.46 15.20 -10.51
N ALA A 110 -11.79 15.29 -10.55
CA ALA A 110 -12.61 15.36 -9.34
C ALA A 110 -12.42 14.13 -8.42
N PRO A 111 -12.58 14.25 -7.08
CA PRO A 111 -12.49 13.14 -6.15
C PRO A 111 -13.43 11.98 -6.50
N ASN A 112 -12.93 10.76 -6.44
CA ASN A 112 -13.70 9.54 -6.72
C ASN A 112 -13.13 8.37 -5.92
N MET A 113 -13.69 8.15 -4.73
CA MET A 113 -13.24 7.11 -3.80
C MET A 113 -13.26 5.71 -4.41
N VAL A 114 -14.27 5.38 -5.24
CA VAL A 114 -14.36 4.05 -5.88
C VAL A 114 -13.20 3.83 -6.85
N LYS A 115 -12.85 4.84 -7.66
CA LYS A 115 -11.67 4.78 -8.52
C LYS A 115 -10.39 4.69 -7.69
N GLY A 116 -10.31 5.41 -6.57
CA GLY A 116 -9.21 5.39 -5.62
C GLY A 116 -8.97 4.03 -5.00
N LEU A 117 -9.98 3.40 -4.39
CA LEU A 117 -9.89 2.05 -3.84
C LEU A 117 -9.38 1.03 -4.87
N LYS A 118 -9.88 1.13 -6.10
CA LYS A 118 -9.41 0.27 -7.21
C LYS A 118 -7.96 0.57 -7.61
N ALA A 119 -7.55 1.84 -7.61
CA ALA A 119 -6.19 2.26 -7.96
C ALA A 119 -5.17 1.80 -6.90
N ILE A 120 -5.41 2.09 -5.62
CA ILE A 120 -4.51 1.67 -4.53
C ILE A 120 -4.37 0.14 -4.49
N ARG A 121 -5.47 -0.59 -4.70
CA ARG A 121 -5.44 -2.06 -4.71
C ARG A 121 -4.58 -2.60 -5.87
N ARG A 122 -4.71 -2.05 -7.07
CA ARG A 122 -3.86 -2.43 -8.22
C ARG A 122 -2.39 -2.12 -7.93
N MET A 123 -2.09 -0.92 -7.46
CA MET A 123 -0.73 -0.50 -7.16
C MET A 123 -0.07 -1.41 -6.10
N HIS A 124 -0.75 -1.71 -4.99
CA HIS A 124 -0.20 -2.62 -3.98
C HIS A 124 0.03 -4.04 -4.51
N ILE A 125 -0.89 -4.57 -5.33
CA ILE A 125 -0.73 -5.88 -5.95
C ILE A 125 0.44 -5.89 -6.93
N ARG A 126 0.56 -4.86 -7.78
CA ARG A 126 1.65 -4.73 -8.75
C ARG A 126 2.99 -4.57 -8.06
N ALA A 127 3.09 -3.68 -7.09
CA ALA A 127 4.29 -3.47 -6.28
C ALA A 127 4.76 -4.78 -5.62
N MET A 128 3.84 -5.55 -5.01
CA MET A 128 4.17 -6.85 -4.42
C MET A 128 4.56 -7.88 -5.48
N LYS A 129 3.91 -7.90 -6.64
CA LYS A 129 4.23 -8.82 -7.74
C LYS A 129 5.63 -8.58 -8.32
N GLU A 130 6.03 -7.32 -8.45
CA GLU A 130 7.32 -6.96 -9.04
C GLU A 130 8.47 -7.11 -8.03
N SER A 131 8.24 -6.72 -6.77
CA SER A 131 9.30 -6.66 -5.76
C SER A 131 9.35 -7.86 -4.81
N HIS A 132 8.28 -8.65 -4.70
CA HIS A 132 8.07 -9.64 -3.64
C HIS A 132 8.08 -9.04 -2.21
N LEU A 133 8.10 -7.71 -2.09
CA LEU A 133 8.03 -7.01 -0.82
C LEU A 133 6.57 -6.69 -0.47
N THR A 134 6.28 -6.68 0.82
CA THR A 134 4.98 -6.30 1.36
C THR A 134 5.07 -4.90 1.94
N ALA A 135 4.21 -3.99 1.49
CA ALA A 135 4.26 -2.59 1.88
C ALA A 135 3.61 -2.30 3.23
N ALA A 136 4.03 -1.18 3.84
CA ALA A 136 3.32 -0.48 4.90
C ALA A 136 2.53 0.69 4.30
N ASP A 137 1.33 0.93 4.86
CA ASP A 137 0.49 2.10 4.59
C ASP A 137 -0.13 2.56 5.93
N GLU A 138 -0.60 3.80 5.97
CA GLU A 138 -1.25 4.42 7.12
C GLU A 138 -2.77 4.26 7.00
N MET A 139 -3.38 3.53 7.95
CA MET A 139 -4.82 3.34 8.01
C MET A 139 -5.48 4.57 8.67
N LEU A 140 -5.72 5.61 7.87
CA LEU A 140 -6.24 6.90 8.35
C LEU A 140 -7.77 6.91 8.55
N TYR A 141 -8.49 6.04 7.84
CA TYR A 141 -9.96 5.98 7.85
C TYR A 141 -10.44 4.63 8.41
N PRO A 142 -11.51 4.60 9.21
CA PRO A 142 -12.07 3.38 9.79
C PRO A 142 -12.77 2.48 8.76
#